data_AF-A0A1W9SEN0-F1
#
_entry.id   AF-A0A1W9SEN0-F1
#
_cell.length_a   1.000
_cell.length_b   1.000
_cell.length_c   1.000
_cell.angle_alpha   90.00
_cell.angle_beta   90.00
_cell.angle_gamma   90.00
#
_symmetry.space_group_name_H-M   'P 1'
#
loop_
_entity.id
_entity.type
_entity.pdbx_description
1 polymer ?
#
loop_
_entity_poly.entity_id
_entity_poly.type
_entity_poly.pdbx_seq_one_letter_code
_entity_poly.pdbx_strand_id
1 'polypeptide(L)' 'MSSYPAKVRIRLWTGVIIGILLGYFLGILMESVVYGIIIGIVGGITLGSRWAKAGMNKESEK' A
#
# COMPACT_ATOMS: atom_id res chain seq x y z
N MET A 1 14.06 16.31 8.43
CA MET A 1 13.15 15.44 7.64
C MET A 1 13.83 14.08 7.50
N SER A 2 13.39 13.06 8.26
CA SER A 2 14.02 11.73 8.26
C SER A 2 13.95 11.11 6.86
N SER A 3 15.08 11.04 6.17
CA SER A 3 15.18 10.41 4.86
C SER A 3 14.94 8.92 4.99
N TYR A 4 13.68 8.49 4.84
CA TYR A 4 13.37 7.08 4.65
C TYR A 4 14.19 6.57 3.44
N PRO A 5 14.85 5.41 3.57
CA PRO A 5 15.65 4.82 2.51
C PRO A 5 14.83 4.75 1.21
N ALA A 6 15.45 5.03 0.06
CA ALA A 6 14.76 5.03 -1.23
C ALA A 6 13.98 3.73 -1.49
N LYS A 7 14.51 2.59 -1.01
CA LYS A 7 13.86 1.27 -1.07
C LYS A 7 12.54 1.20 -0.31
N VAL A 8 12.47 1.82 0.88
CA VAL A 8 11.25 1.85 1.70
C VAL A 8 10.19 2.74 1.03
N ARG A 9 10.64 3.87 0.45
CA ARG A 9 9.77 4.78 -0.29
C ARG A 9 9.14 4.10 -1.52
N ILE A 10 9.95 3.38 -2.29
CA ILE A 10 9.48 2.60 -3.44
C ILE A 10 8.41 1.59 -3.00
N ARG A 11 8.66 0.81 -1.93
CA ARG A 11 7.68 -0.16 -1.42
C ARG A 11 6.37 0.46 -0.95
N LEU A 12 6.43 1.64 -0.31
CA LEU A 12 5.23 2.40 0.06
C LEU A 12 4.40 2.75 -1.17
N TRP A 13 5.03 3.32 -2.20
CA TRP A 13 4.34 3.64 -3.46
C TRP A 13 3.79 2.39 -4.15
N THR A 14 4.53 1.28 -4.15
CA THR A 14 4.03 0.01 -4.69
C THR A 14 2.78 -0.47 -3.97
N GLY A 15 2.76 -0.40 -2.63
CA GLY A 15 1.59 -0.77 -1.83
C GLY A 15 0.37 0.10 -2.11
N VAL A 16 0.57 1.42 -2.28
CA VAL A 16 -0.51 2.35 -2.64
C VAL A 16 -1.06 2.04 -4.03
N ILE A 17 -0.19 1.84 -5.03
CA ILE A 17 -0.61 1.53 -6.42
C ILE A 17 -1.42 0.22 -6.46
N ILE A 18 -0.94 -0.82 -5.76
CA ILE A 18 -1.64 -2.11 -5.69
C ILE A 18 -2.98 -1.97 -4.97
N GLY A 19 -3.04 -1.19 -3.88
CA GLY A 19 -4.28 -0.92 -3.17
C GLY A 19 -5.34 -0.22 -4.01
N ILE A 20 -4.93 0.75 -4.84
CA ILE A 20 -5.82 1.46 -5.77
C ILE A 20 -6.36 0.49 -6.83
N LEU A 21 -5.49 -0.35 -7.42
CA LEU A 21 -5.89 -1.35 -8.41
C LEU A 21 -6.88 -2.37 -7.83
N LEU A 22 -6.60 -2.88 -6.63
CA LEU A 22 -7.50 -3.80 -5.93
C LEU A 22 -8.83 -3.13 -5.58
N GLY A 23 -8.81 -1.89 -5.09
CA GLY A 23 -10.02 -1.13 -4.78
C GLY A 23 -10.90 -0.89 -5.99
N TYR A 24 -10.30 -0.58 -7.13
CA TYR A 24 -11.01 -0.43 -8.39
C TYR A 24 -11.67 -1.75 -8.83
N PHE A 25 -10.94 -2.86 -8.78
CA PHE A 25 -11.49 -4.19 -9.08
C PHE A 25 -12.63 -4.60 -8.15
N LEU A 26 -12.47 -4.38 -6.83
CA LEU A 26 -13.50 -4.62 -5.82
C LEU A 26 -14.74 -3.74 -6.05
N GLY A 27 -14.52 -2.49 -6.46
CA GLY A 27 -15.61 -1.55 -6.75
C GLY A 27 -16.47 -1.98 -7.93
N ILE A 28 -15.85 -2.54 -8.97
CA ILE A 28 -16.56 -3.16 -10.09
C ILE A 28 -17.35 -4.39 -9.62
N LEU A 29 -16.73 -5.24 -8.79
CA LEU A 29 -17.32 -6.49 -8.31
C LEU A 29 -18.53 -6.28 -7.39
N MET A 30 -18.54 -5.20 -6.62
CA MET A 30 -19.63 -4.84 -5.70
C MET A 30 -20.71 -3.96 -6.35
N GLU A 31 -20.62 -3.67 -7.66
CA GLU A 31 -21.43 -2.66 -8.37
C GLU A 31 -21.39 -1.27 -7.69
N SER A 32 -20.43 -1.05 -6.79
CA SER A 32 -20.29 0.16 -6.01
C SER A 32 -18.83 0.58 -5.93
N VAL A 33 -18.46 1.40 -6.91
CA VAL A 33 -17.11 1.95 -7.08
C VAL A 33 -16.68 2.74 -5.84
N VAL A 34 -17.61 3.43 -5.16
CA VAL A 34 -17.31 4.24 -3.97
C VAL A 34 -16.81 3.36 -2.81
N TYR A 35 -17.53 2.27 -2.48
CA TYR A 35 -17.11 1.37 -1.41
C TYR A 35 -15.83 0.60 -1.76
N GLY A 36 -15.70 0.16 -3.01
CA GLY A 36 -14.47 -0.50 -3.48
C GLY A 36 -13.23 0.38 -3.35
N ILE A 37 -13.33 1.66 -3.71
CA ILE A 37 -12.23 2.63 -3.58
C ILE A 37 -11.88 2.86 -2.10
N ILE A 38 -12.87 3.04 -1.22
CA ILE A 38 -12.62 3.24 0.22
C ILE A 38 -11.87 2.04 0.81
N ILE A 39 -12.36 0.82 0.53
CA ILE A 39 -11.74 -0.42 1.00
C ILE A 39 -10.33 -0.58 0.42
N GLY A 40 -10.14 -0.28 -0.87
CA GLY A 40 -8.84 -0.37 -1.54
C GLY A 40 -7.82 0.61 -1.01
N ILE A 41 -8.22 1.86 -0.70
CA ILE A 41 -7.35 2.86 -0.08
C ILE A 41 -6.92 2.39 1.31
N VAL A 42 -7.88 1.98 2.15
CA VAL A 42 -7.59 1.50 3.52
C VAL A 42 -6.70 0.26 3.49
N GLY A 43 -7.00 -0.71 2.62
CA GLY A 43 -6.22 -1.92 2.43
C GLY A 43 -4.82 -1.65 1.88
N GLY A 44 -4.70 -0.76 0.89
CA GLY A 44 -3.44 -0.33 0.28
C GLY A 44 -2.50 0.35 1.25
N ILE A 45 -3.01 1.28 2.06
CA ILE A 45 -2.22 1.95 3.11
C ILE A 45 -1.75 0.92 4.12
N THR A 46 -2.64 0.04 4.60
CA THR A 46 -2.30 -0.98 5.61
C THR A 46 -1.22 -1.95 5.11
N LEU A 47 -1.37 -2.47 3.90
CA LEU A 47 -0.38 -3.35 3.27
C LEU A 47 0.94 -2.62 2.99
N GLY A 48 0.88 -1.41 2.43
CA GLY A 48 2.04 -0.56 2.17
C GLY A 48 2.85 -0.27 3.45
N SER A 49 2.17 0.07 4.55
CA SER A 49 2.80 0.27 5.85
C SER A 49 3.45 -1.01 6.40
N ARG A 50 2.79 -2.18 6.26
CA ARG A 50 3.37 -3.46 6.69
C ARG A 50 4.61 -3.83 5.87
N TRP A 51 4.58 -3.62 4.56
CA TRP A 51 5.73 -3.89 3.68
C TRP A 51 6.87 -2.90 3.88
N ALA A 52 6.57 -1.64 4.16
CA ALA A 52 7.56 -0.64 4.54
C ALA A 52 8.27 -1.04 5.84
N LYS A 53 7.49 -1.44 6.85
CA LYS A 53 8.02 -1.90 8.14
C LYS A 53 8.84 -3.18 7.99
N ALA A 54 8.37 -4.16 7.21
CA ALA A 54 9.13 -5.37 6.90
C ALA A 54 10.42 -5.07 6.12
N GLY A 55 10.43 -4.01 5.31
CA GLY A 55 11.61 -3.54 4.61
C GLY A 55 12.65 -2.90 5.51
N MET A 56 12.20 -2.10 6.48
CA MET A 56 13.08 -1.48 7.46
C MET A 56 13.74 -2.52 8.38
N ASN A 57 12.99 -3.55 8.84
CA ASN A 57 13.58 -4.63 9.63
C ASN A 57 14.69 -5.37 8.87
N LYS A 58 14.49 -5.66 7.58
CA LYS A 58 15.51 -6.31 6.74
C LYS A 58 16.73 -5.44 6.46
N GLU A 59 16.61 -4.12 6.56
CA GLU A 59 17.70 -3.16 6.36
C GLU A 59 18.46 -2.89 7.68
N SER A 60 17.82 -3.10 8.84
CA SER A 60 18.43 -3.00 10.16
C SER A 60 19.19 -4.26 10.60
N GLU A 61 18.95 -5.42 9.96
CA GLU A 61 19.64 -6.69 10.20
C GLU A 61 20.93 -6.87 9.35
N LYS A 62 21.27 -5.89 8.50
CA LYS A 62 22.47 -5.90 7.66
C LYS A 62 23.48 -4.87 8.13
#